data_AF-A0A9J7HLT2-F1
#
_entry.id   AF-A0A9J7HLT2-F1
#
_cell.length_a   1.000
_cell.length_b   1.000
_cell.length_c   1.000
_cell.angle_alpha   90.00
_cell.angle_beta   90.00
_cell.angle_gamma   90.00
#
_symmetry.space_group_name_H-M   'P 1'
#
loop_
_entity.id
_entity.type
_entity.pdbx_description
1 polymer ?
#
loop_
_entity_poly.entity_id
_entity_poly.type
_entity_poly.pdbx_seq_one_letter_code
_entity_poly.pdbx_strand_id
1 'polypeptide(L)'
;MAGRPKSRGSPVPPGVMASPFKGHLVLKSSPFAPSTNKITEQYMIQDHLSVHYKKLSSAKPAIDNRVPASMVKSVKYRDQQRRLMLEKEMKKFQKELKSARSASRMSSRPNTPMKAQHPEQVWVTPD
;
A
#
# COMPACT_ATOMS: atom_id res chain seq x y z
N MET A 1 42.60 49.23 -42.36
CA MET A 1 42.60 47.80 -42.01
C MET A 1 42.47 47.69 -40.49
N ALA A 2 41.36 47.08 -40.04
CA ALA A 2 41.04 46.47 -38.72
C ALA A 2 41.62 47.10 -37.42
N GLY A 3 40.88 47.32 -36.33
CA GLY A 3 39.55 46.92 -35.93
C GLY A 3 39.44 46.87 -34.39
N ARG A 4 38.27 47.24 -33.87
CA ARG A 4 37.58 46.81 -32.62
C ARG A 4 37.01 48.00 -31.81
N PRO A 5 35.69 47.98 -31.51
CA PRO A 5 35.07 48.99 -30.65
C PRO A 5 35.42 48.78 -29.17
N LYS A 6 35.59 49.89 -28.46
CA LYS A 6 35.83 49.97 -27.01
C LYS A 6 34.56 49.51 -26.28
N SER A 7 34.53 48.26 -25.80
CA SER A 7 33.43 47.78 -24.94
C SER A 7 33.43 48.58 -23.64
N ARG A 8 32.40 49.40 -23.43
CA ARG A 8 32.13 49.99 -22.12
C ARG A 8 31.95 48.84 -21.13
N GLY A 9 32.87 48.72 -20.18
CA GLY A 9 32.71 47.80 -19.07
C GLY A 9 31.39 48.11 -18.38
N SER A 10 30.51 47.11 -18.30
CA SER A 10 29.39 47.14 -17.38
C SER A 10 29.95 47.32 -15.96
N PRO A 11 29.36 48.18 -15.11
CA PRO A 11 29.69 48.18 -13.70
C PRO A 11 29.36 46.78 -13.18
N VAL A 12 30.40 46.03 -12.82
CA VAL A 12 30.24 44.82 -12.02
C VAL A 12 29.62 45.31 -10.70
N PRO A 13 28.46 44.80 -10.28
CA PRO A 13 27.95 45.12 -8.95
C PRO A 13 29.04 44.73 -7.94
N PRO A 14 29.42 45.61 -7.00
CA PRO A 14 30.41 45.30 -5.99
C PRO A 14 30.06 43.96 -5.35
N GLY A 15 31.02 43.03 -5.45
CA GLY A 15 30.83 41.64 -5.13
C GLY A 15 30.18 41.41 -3.77
N VAL A 16 29.26 40.44 -3.76
CA VAL A 16 29.36 39.23 -2.93
C VAL A 16 30.57 39.28 -1.99
N MET A 17 30.42 39.42 -0.68
CA MET A 17 30.05 38.33 0.21
C MET A 17 29.80 38.94 1.60
N ALA A 18 28.81 39.81 1.77
CA ALA A 18 28.28 40.05 3.10
C ALA A 18 27.32 38.90 3.42
N SER A 19 27.86 37.73 3.74
CA SER A 19 27.09 36.76 4.53
C SER A 19 26.56 37.54 5.75
N PRO A 20 25.24 37.58 6.00
CA PRO A 20 24.70 38.34 7.14
C PRO A 20 25.11 37.72 8.48
N PHE A 21 25.90 36.66 8.45
CA PHE A 21 26.30 35.89 9.61
C PHE A 21 27.74 36.22 10.02
N LYS A 22 27.94 37.46 10.45
CA LYS A 22 29.09 37.85 11.25
C LYS A 22 28.66 37.87 12.72
N GLY A 23 28.47 36.68 13.27
CA GLY A 23 27.98 36.40 14.62
C GLY A 23 27.85 34.90 14.81
N HIS A 24 28.05 34.39 16.02
CA HIS A 24 27.97 32.97 16.35
C HIS A 24 26.71 32.32 15.76
N LEU A 25 26.84 31.56 14.67
CA LEU A 25 25.78 30.69 14.15
C LEU A 25 25.77 29.38 14.90
N VAL A 26 25.71 29.44 16.22
CA VAL A 26 25.01 28.38 16.90
C VAL A 26 23.56 28.71 16.61
N LEU A 27 22.91 27.91 15.77
CA LEU A 27 21.46 27.93 15.57
C LEU A 27 20.80 27.58 16.91
N LYS A 28 20.87 28.47 17.92
CA LYS A 28 20.33 28.25 19.27
C LYS A 28 18.81 28.06 19.25
N SER A 29 18.16 28.42 18.13
CA SER A 29 16.73 28.24 17.86
C SER A 29 16.41 26.96 17.07
N SER A 30 17.40 26.15 16.69
CA SER A 30 17.10 24.85 16.08
C SER A 30 16.54 23.89 17.14
N PRO A 31 15.50 23.10 16.83
CA PRO A 31 15.05 22.02 17.72
C PRO A 31 16.14 20.96 17.95
N PHE A 32 17.20 20.96 17.12
CA PHE A 32 18.37 20.09 17.25
C PHE A 32 19.61 20.81 17.82
N ALA A 33 19.47 22.05 18.27
CA ALA A 33 20.56 22.79 18.89
C ALA A 33 20.91 22.20 20.26
N PRO A 34 22.18 22.06 20.62
CA PRO A 34 22.54 21.73 21.99
C PRO A 34 22.09 22.87 22.91
N SER A 35 21.45 22.52 24.03
CA SER A 35 20.97 23.48 25.02
C SER A 35 22.10 24.25 25.73
N THR A 36 23.34 23.75 25.64
CA THR A 36 24.54 24.31 26.22
C THR A 36 25.67 24.42 25.21
N ASN A 37 26.50 25.47 25.33
CA ASN A 37 27.68 25.69 24.48
C ASN A 37 28.95 25.04 25.07
N LYS A 38 28.87 24.41 26.24
CA LYS A 38 30.01 23.76 26.87
C LYS A 38 30.19 22.34 26.32
N ILE A 39 31.35 22.06 25.76
CA ILE A 39 31.71 20.77 25.15
C ILE A 39 31.51 19.60 26.13
N THR A 40 31.99 19.74 27.37
CA THR A 40 31.84 18.70 28.40
C THR A 40 30.39 18.34 28.69
N GLU A 41 29.52 19.34 28.82
CA GLU A 41 28.10 19.11 29.11
C GLU A 41 27.40 18.44 27.91
N GLN A 42 27.76 18.77 26.68
CA GLN A 42 27.25 18.10 25.47
C GLN A 42 27.62 16.60 25.45
N TYR A 43 28.87 16.25 25.78
CA TYR A 43 29.30 14.85 25.85
C TYR A 43 28.62 14.08 26.99
N MET A 44 28.41 14.71 28.14
CA MET A 44 27.65 14.09 29.24
C MET A 44 26.21 13.80 28.84
N ILE A 45 25.54 14.74 28.15
CA ILE A 45 24.20 14.54 27.61
C ILE A 45 24.19 13.36 26.63
N GLN A 46 25.14 13.29 25.70
CA GLN A 46 25.24 12.21 24.73
C GLN A 46 25.44 10.85 25.41
N ASP A 47 26.33 10.76 26.40
CA ASP A 47 26.58 9.54 27.15
C ASP A 47 25.30 9.07 27.88
N HIS A 48 24.65 9.99 28.60
CA HIS A 48 23.40 9.71 29.31
C HIS A 48 22.29 9.25 28.37
N LEU A 49 22.14 9.90 27.21
CA LEU A 49 21.21 9.47 26.17
C LEU A 49 21.55 8.08 25.65
N SER A 50 22.84 7.80 25.41
CA SER A 50 23.27 6.48 24.92
C SER A 50 22.90 5.36 25.90
N VAL A 51 23.10 5.58 27.20
CA VAL A 51 22.75 4.63 28.26
C VAL A 51 21.23 4.52 28.39
N HIS A 52 20.51 5.64 28.33
CA HIS A 52 19.05 5.67 28.40
C HIS A 52 18.40 4.86 27.27
N TYR A 53 18.80 5.09 26.02
CA TYR A 53 18.25 4.35 24.88
C TYR A 53 18.67 2.88 24.86
N LYS A 54 19.87 2.54 25.36
CA LYS A 54 20.26 1.14 25.60
C LYS A 54 19.33 0.47 26.62
N LYS A 55 18.97 1.17 27.70
CA LYS A 55 18.01 0.66 28.69
C LYS A 55 16.61 0.48 28.08
N LEU A 56 16.12 1.45 27.31
CA LEU A 56 14.83 1.34 26.64
C LEU A 56 14.77 0.19 25.63
N SER A 57 15.84 0.00 24.85
CA SER A 57 15.90 -1.06 23.83
C SER A 57 16.11 -2.46 24.41
N SER A 58 16.85 -2.57 25.52
CA SER A 58 17.06 -3.85 26.22
C SER A 58 15.92 -4.20 27.19
N ALA A 59 15.07 -3.23 27.54
CA ALA A 59 13.92 -3.47 28.38
C ALA A 59 13.00 -4.52 27.72
N LYS A 60 12.73 -5.61 28.45
CA LYS A 60 11.74 -6.58 28.03
C LYS A 60 10.35 -5.99 28.24
N PRO A 61 9.45 -6.09 27.24
CA PRO A 61 8.09 -5.60 27.43
C PRO A 61 7.41 -6.40 28.54
N ALA A 62 6.60 -5.73 29.36
CA ALA A 62 5.81 -6.39 30.40
C ALA A 62 4.78 -7.37 29.81
N ILE A 63 4.38 -7.15 28.55
CA ILE A 63 3.42 -7.97 27.80
C ILE A 63 4.10 -8.48 26.53
N ASP A 64 4.11 -9.80 26.34
CA ASP A 64 4.55 -10.39 25.08
C ASP A 64 3.41 -10.34 24.06
N ASN A 65 3.58 -9.52 23.02
CA ASN A 65 2.63 -9.38 21.92
C ASN A 65 2.99 -10.28 20.72
N ARG A 66 3.96 -11.18 20.87
CA ARG A 66 4.31 -12.11 19.80
C ARG A 66 3.18 -13.10 19.57
N VAL A 67 3.07 -13.56 18.33
CA VAL A 67 2.13 -14.62 17.98
C VAL A 67 2.45 -15.85 18.84
N PRO A 68 1.45 -16.45 19.52
CA PRO A 68 1.69 -17.61 20.36
C PRO A 68 2.27 -18.75 19.53
N ALA A 69 3.27 -19.44 20.09
CA ALA A 69 4.01 -20.49 19.38
C ALA A 69 3.11 -21.61 18.86
N SER A 70 1.98 -21.86 19.53
CA SER A 70 0.96 -22.82 19.10
C SER A 70 0.35 -22.47 17.75
N MET A 71 0.19 -21.19 17.41
CA MET A 71 -0.37 -20.78 16.11
C MET A 71 0.56 -21.14 14.95
N VAL A 72 1.87 -21.18 15.20
CA VAL A 72 2.88 -21.52 14.18
C VAL A 72 3.19 -23.02 14.16
N LYS A 73 3.30 -23.65 15.34
CA LYS A 73 3.81 -25.02 15.48
C LYS A 73 2.71 -26.09 15.62
N SER A 74 1.47 -25.70 15.92
CA SER A 74 0.41 -26.69 16.16
C SER A 74 -0.06 -27.33 14.86
N VAL A 75 0.10 -28.65 14.77
CA VAL A 75 -0.46 -29.47 13.69
C VAL A 75 -1.97 -29.34 13.63
N LYS A 76 -2.65 -29.29 14.80
CA LYS A 76 -4.11 -29.13 14.88
C LYS A 76 -4.58 -27.83 14.23
N TYR A 77 -3.90 -26.72 14.54
CA TYR A 77 -4.25 -25.41 13.97
C TYR A 77 -4.02 -25.39 12.45
N ARG A 78 -2.89 -25.93 11.99
CA ARG A 78 -2.58 -26.04 10.56
C ARG A 78 -3.62 -26.88 9.81
N ASP A 79 -4.03 -28.01 10.38
CA ASP A 79 -5.04 -28.88 9.77
C ASP A 79 -6.41 -28.21 9.75
N GLN A 80 -6.77 -27.45 10.79
CA GLN A 80 -7.99 -26.64 10.80
C GLN A 80 -7.96 -25.58 9.69
N GLN A 81 -6.87 -24.84 9.54
CA GLN A 81 -6.72 -23.86 8.44
C GLN A 81 -6.85 -24.52 7.07
N ARG A 82 -6.24 -25.70 6.88
CA ARG A 82 -6.37 -26.47 5.63
C ARG A 82 -7.82 -26.82 5.33
N ARG A 83 -8.56 -27.33 6.32
CA ARG A 83 -9.99 -27.66 6.19
C ARG A 83 -10.83 -26.44 5.83
N LEU A 84 -10.59 -25.31 6.49
CA LEU A 84 -11.32 -24.06 6.23
C LEU A 84 -11.07 -23.52 4.81
N MET A 85 -9.84 -23.61 4.30
CA MET A 85 -9.52 -23.20 2.93
C MET A 85 -10.22 -24.10 1.91
N LEU A 86 -10.17 -25.41 2.10
CA LEU A 86 -10.87 -26.38 1.25
C LEU A 86 -12.39 -26.15 1.26
N GLU A 87 -12.99 -25.91 2.42
CA GLU A 87 -14.42 -25.63 2.54
C GLU A 87 -14.80 -24.34 1.78
N LYS A 88 -13.96 -23.31 1.86
CA LYS A 88 -14.15 -22.05 1.13
C LYS A 88 -14.07 -22.26 -0.38
N GLU A 89 -13.13 -23.06 -0.85
CA GLU A 89 -12.99 -23.43 -2.28
C GLU A 89 -14.17 -24.26 -2.77
N MET A 90 -14.61 -25.25 -2.00
CA MET A 90 -15.79 -26.06 -2.32
C MET A 90 -17.05 -25.21 -2.41
N LYS A 91 -17.26 -24.29 -1.47
CA LYS A 91 -18.39 -23.34 -1.51
C LYS A 91 -18.34 -22.45 -2.75
N LYS A 92 -17.15 -21.97 -3.13
CA LYS A 92 -16.95 -21.18 -4.36
C LYS A 92 -17.28 -21.99 -5.60
N PHE A 93 -16.72 -23.19 -5.73
CA PHE A 93 -16.95 -24.08 -6.87
C PHE A 93 -18.42 -24.47 -6.99
N GLN A 94 -19.09 -24.79 -5.88
CA GLN A 94 -20.52 -25.11 -5.90
C GLN A 94 -21.37 -23.90 -6.35
N LYS A 95 -21.02 -22.68 -5.92
CA LYS A 95 -21.67 -21.45 -6.37
C LYS A 95 -21.49 -21.27 -7.88
N GLU A 96 -20.27 -21.47 -8.37
CA GLU A 96 -19.93 -21.38 -9.78
C GLU A 96 -20.70 -22.40 -10.64
N LEU A 97 -20.76 -23.66 -10.21
CA LEU A 97 -21.55 -24.71 -10.86
C LEU A 97 -23.04 -24.35 -10.91
N LYS A 98 -23.60 -23.82 -9.81
CA LYS A 98 -24.99 -23.37 -9.78
C LYS A 98 -25.23 -22.22 -10.77
N SER A 99 -24.32 -21.25 -10.86
CA SER A 99 -24.41 -20.17 -11.86
C SER A 99 -24.25 -20.67 -13.29
N ALA A 100 -23.30 -21.57 -13.57
CA ALA A 100 -23.09 -22.14 -14.89
C ALA A 100 -24.31 -22.96 -15.36
N ARG A 101 -24.92 -23.73 -14.45
CA ARG A 101 -26.15 -24.49 -14.72
C ARG A 101 -27.38 -23.60 -14.93
N SER A 102 -27.41 -22.40 -14.33
CA SER A 102 -28.46 -21.42 -14.61
C SER A 102 -28.24 -20.73 -15.96
N ALA A 103 -26.99 -20.40 -16.30
CA ALA A 103 -26.64 -19.84 -17.61
C ALA A 103 -26.92 -20.83 -18.76
N SER A 104 -26.60 -22.12 -18.59
CA SER A 104 -26.88 -23.14 -19.61
C SER A 104 -28.39 -23.34 -19.86
N ARG A 105 -29.20 -23.28 -18.80
CA ARG A 105 -30.68 -23.34 -18.91
C ARG A 105 -31.30 -22.11 -19.57
N MET A 106 -30.66 -20.94 -19.45
CA MET A 106 -31.08 -19.75 -20.19
C MET A 106 -30.75 -19.84 -21.69
N SER A 107 -29.65 -20.53 -22.03
CA SER A 107 -29.24 -20.75 -23.43
C SER A 107 -30.05 -21.82 -24.17
N SER A 108 -30.80 -22.67 -23.46
CA SER A 108 -31.56 -23.78 -24.05
C SER A 108 -33.05 -23.49 -24.21
N ARG A 109 -33.49 -22.22 -24.14
CA ARG A 109 -34.87 -21.88 -24.54
C ARG A 109 -34.99 -22.12 -26.05
N PRO A 110 -35.80 -23.09 -26.51
CA PRO A 110 -36.09 -23.20 -27.92
C PRO A 110 -36.86 -21.94 -28.32
N ASN A 111 -36.39 -21.22 -29.34
CA ASN A 111 -37.24 -20.29 -30.05
C ASN A 111 -38.38 -21.13 -30.65
N THR A 112 -39.55 -21.10 -30.02
CA THR A 112 -40.77 -21.68 -30.59
C THR A 112 -41.09 -20.90 -31.86
N PRO A 113 -41.04 -21.51 -33.06
CA PRO A 113 -41.57 -20.87 -34.25
C PRO A 113 -43.10 -20.86 -34.13
N MET A 114 -43.71 -19.73 -34.51
CA MET A 114 -45.16 -19.57 -34.55
C MET A 114 -45.83 -20.68 -35.37
N LYS A 115 -47.00 -21.13 -34.90
CA LYS A 115 -47.91 -22.09 -35.56
C LYS A 115 -47.96 -21.88 -37.07
N ALA A 116 -47.65 -22.91 -37.85
CA ALA A 116 -48.11 -23.02 -39.22
C ALA A 116 -49.60 -23.41 -39.20
N GLN A 117 -50.46 -22.58 -39.79
CA GLN A 117 -51.83 -22.94 -40.13
C GLN A 117 -51.83 -24.14 -41.09
N HIS A 118 -52.53 -25.21 -40.73
CA HIS A 118 -52.93 -26.28 -41.63
C HIS A 118 -54.30 -25.89 -42.24
N PRO A 119 -54.50 -25.90 -43.57
CA PRO A 119 -55.83 -25.68 -44.13
C PRO A 119 -56.73 -26.89 -43.85
N GLU A 120 -57.99 -26.61 -43.55
CA GLU A 120 -59.07 -27.61 -43.43
C GLU A 120 -59.13 -28.53 -44.65
N GLN A 121 -59.34 -29.83 -44.40
CA GLN A 121 -60.02 -30.70 -45.36
C GLN A 121 -61.25 -31.29 -44.69
N VAL A 122 -62.39 -30.68 -45.02
CA VAL A 122 -63.73 -31.18 -44.75
C VAL A 122 -63.98 -32.37 -45.68
N TRP A 123 -64.19 -33.55 -45.11
CA TRP A 123 -64.66 -34.69 -45.88
C TRP A 123 -66.18 -34.61 -46.01
N VAL A 124 -66.68 -34.44 -47.23
CA VAL A 124 -68.10 -34.57 -47.56
C VAL A 124 -68.35 -36.02 -47.98
N THR A 125 -69.23 -36.73 -47.27
CA THR A 125 -69.73 -38.06 -47.66
C THR A 125 -70.97 -37.93 -48.55
N PRO A 126 -71.07 -38.66 -49.67
CA PRO A 126 -72.33 -38.83 -50.39
C PRO A 126 -73.12 -40.07 -49.90
N ASP A 127 -74.43 -40.02 -50.15
CA ASP A 127 -75.55 -40.85 -49.65
C ASP A 127 -75.36 -42.37 -49.51
#